data_AF-A0A8S1F0F8-F1
#
_entry.id   AF-A0A8S1F0F8-F1
#
_cell.length_a   1.000
_cell.length_b   1.000
_cell.length_c   1.000
_cell.angle_alpha   90.00
_cell.angle_beta   90.00
_cell.angle_gamma   90.00
#
_symmetry.space_group_name_H-M   'P 1'
#
loop_
_entity.id
_entity.type
_entity.pdbx_description
1 polymer ?
#
loop_
_entity_poly.entity_id
_entity_poly.type
_entity_poly.pdbx_seq_one_letter_code
_entity_poly.pdbx_strand_id
1 'polypeptide(L)'
;MLLHAVALLNLLKDSVNTDVRTCAYYAALGHTRLKNYDKAMSYIDAILKSEPDNVQVKHLKANVEKNMQKDGFIGAAIVGGAAAVVGGLLIAALAGRR
;
A
#
# COMPACT_ATOMS: atom_id res chain seq x y z
N MET A 1 30.18 -16.80 -7.36
CA MET A 1 29.05 -16.45 -8.24
C MET A 1 27.91 -17.47 -8.18
N LEU A 2 28.19 -18.78 -8.17
CA LEU A 2 27.18 -19.84 -8.05
C LEU A 2 26.40 -19.83 -6.71
N LEU A 3 27.01 -19.40 -5.61
CA LEU A 3 26.37 -19.34 -4.29
C LEU A 3 25.18 -18.36 -4.24
N HIS A 4 25.28 -17.23 -4.95
CA HIS A 4 24.20 -16.23 -5.02
C HIS A 4 23.01 -16.74 -5.85
N ALA A 5 23.27 -17.52 -6.91
CA ALA A 5 22.23 -18.11 -7.74
C ALA A 5 21.45 -19.19 -6.97
N VAL A 6 22.14 -20.00 -6.16
CA VAL A 6 21.49 -21.01 -5.31
C VAL A 6 20.68 -20.37 -4.17
N ALA A 7 21.16 -19.27 -3.59
CA ALA A 7 20.41 -18.49 -2.59
C ALA A 7 19.14 -17.87 -3.19
N LEU A 8 19.23 -17.32 -4.41
CA LEU A 8 18.08 -16.83 -5.17
C LEU A 8 17.08 -17.96 -5.48
N LEU A 9 17.58 -19.12 -5.90
CA LEU A 9 16.75 -20.28 -6.20
C LEU A 9 16.03 -20.79 -4.93
N ASN A 10 16.71 -20.79 -3.78
CA ASN A 10 16.11 -21.19 -2.51
C ASN A 10 15.10 -20.16 -1.98
N LEU A 11 15.35 -18.85 -2.14
CA LEU A 11 14.35 -17.81 -1.87
C LEU A 11 13.10 -17.97 -2.76
N LEU A 12 13.29 -18.31 -4.03
CA LEU A 12 12.20 -18.59 -4.96
C LEU A 12 11.46 -19.89 -4.58
N LYS A 13 12.17 -20.90 -4.08
CA LYS A 13 11.60 -22.19 -3.68
C LYS A 13 10.83 -22.10 -2.37
N ASP A 14 11.26 -21.30 -1.40
CA ASP A 14 10.48 -20.95 -0.22
C ASP A 14 9.23 -20.13 -0.60
N SER A 15 9.34 -19.28 -1.63
CA SER A 15 8.18 -18.56 -2.17
C SER A 15 7.21 -19.42 -2.97
N VAL A 16 7.58 -20.66 -3.37
CA VAL A 16 6.66 -21.65 -3.97
C VAL A 16 5.76 -22.29 -2.92
N ASN A 17 6.19 -22.31 -1.66
CA ASN A 17 5.32 -22.51 -0.52
C ASN A 17 4.70 -21.15 -0.16
N THR A 18 4.02 -20.53 -1.12
CA THR A 18 3.57 -19.14 -1.03
C THR A 18 2.66 -19.01 0.17
N ASP A 19 3.18 -18.43 1.26
CA ASP A 19 2.35 -17.98 2.36
C ASP A 19 1.22 -17.14 1.74
N VAL A 20 -0.04 -17.46 2.10
CA VAL A 20 -1.24 -16.82 1.55
C VAL A 20 -1.12 -15.30 1.62
N ARG A 21 -0.43 -14.80 2.64
CA ARG A 21 0.00 -13.41 2.83
C ARG A 21 0.83 -12.85 1.67
N THR A 22 1.88 -13.56 1.25
CA THR A 22 2.76 -13.16 0.15
C THR A 22 1.99 -13.14 -1.17
N CYS A 23 1.11 -14.12 -1.39
CA CYS A 23 0.22 -14.12 -2.55
C CYS A 23 -0.72 -12.90 -2.54
N ALA A 24 -1.37 -12.63 -1.42
CA ALA A 24 -2.24 -11.47 -1.23
C ALA A 24 -1.50 -10.14 -1.42
N TYR A 25 -0.24 -10.05 -0.95
CA TYR A 25 0.61 -8.87 -1.14
C TYR A 25 0.86 -8.60 -2.63
N TYR A 26 1.24 -9.61 -3.41
CA TYR A 26 1.45 -9.45 -4.85
C TYR A 26 0.15 -9.23 -5.62
N ALA A 27 -0.97 -9.84 -5.18
CA ALA A 27 -2.29 -9.56 -5.74
C ALA A 27 -2.68 -8.09 -5.54
N ALA A 28 -2.48 -7.53 -4.34
CA ALA A 28 -2.71 -6.12 -4.06
C ALA A 28 -1.85 -5.21 -4.94
N LEU A 29 -0.57 -5.55 -5.11
CA LEU A 29 0.34 -4.81 -6.00
C LEU A 29 -0.14 -4.86 -7.47
N GLY A 30 -0.59 -6.02 -7.94
CA GLY A 30 -1.14 -6.20 -9.28
C GLY A 30 -2.41 -5.36 -9.50
N HIS A 31 -3.35 -5.42 -8.56
CA HIS A 31 -4.56 -4.61 -8.61
C HIS A 31 -4.27 -3.11 -8.58
N THR A 32 -3.27 -2.67 -7.82
CA THR A 32 -2.82 -1.27 -7.79
C THR A 32 -2.35 -0.79 -9.16
N ARG A 33 -1.57 -1.61 -9.88
CA ARG A 33 -1.09 -1.29 -11.23
C ARG A 33 -2.22 -1.23 -12.26
N LEU A 34 -3.26 -2.04 -12.07
CA LEU A 34 -4.48 -2.03 -12.88
C LEU A 34 -5.49 -0.95 -12.46
N LYS A 35 -5.14 -0.09 -11.50
CA LYS A 35 -6.02 0.94 -10.90
C LYS A 35 -7.28 0.40 -10.23
N ASN A 36 -7.29 -0.90 -9.91
CA ASN A 36 -8.36 -1.56 -9.17
C ASN A 36 -8.15 -1.36 -7.66
N TYR A 37 -8.20 -0.10 -7.21
CA TYR A 37 -7.77 0.28 -5.86
C TYR A 37 -8.61 -0.34 -4.74
N ASP A 38 -9.91 -0.53 -4.94
CA ASP A 38 -10.79 -1.15 -3.94
C ASP A 38 -10.36 -2.58 -3.62
N LYS A 39 -10.04 -3.36 -4.67
CA LYS A 39 -9.53 -4.73 -4.51
C LYS A 39 -8.14 -4.73 -3.89
N ALA A 40 -7.26 -3.82 -4.32
CA ALA A 40 -5.94 -3.70 -3.71
C ALA A 40 -6.05 -3.43 -2.20
N MET A 41 -6.98 -2.55 -1.81
CA MET A 41 -7.16 -2.20 -0.41
C MET A 41 -7.77 -3.32 0.42
N SER A 42 -8.72 -4.09 -0.12
CA SER A 42 -9.27 -5.23 0.62
C SER A 42 -8.22 -6.29 0.96
N TYR A 43 -7.29 -6.57 0.04
CA TYR A 43 -6.17 -7.48 0.30
C TYR A 43 -5.21 -6.94 1.37
N ILE A 44 -4.87 -5.65 1.29
CA ILE A 44 -3.98 -5.00 2.25
C ILE A 44 -4.59 -5.01 3.66
N ASP A 45 -5.87 -4.63 3.78
CA ASP A 45 -6.57 -4.62 5.06
C ASP A 45 -6.76 -6.03 5.63
N ALA A 46 -6.95 -7.04 4.78
CA ALA A 46 -6.99 -8.44 5.21
C ALA A 46 -5.65 -8.89 5.85
N ILE A 47 -4.52 -8.49 5.27
CA ILE A 47 -3.19 -8.79 5.82
C ILE A 47 -2.96 -8.00 7.13
N LEU A 48 -3.32 -6.72 7.17
CA LEU A 48 -3.15 -5.90 8.37
C LEU A 48 -4.07 -6.33 9.52
N LYS A 49 -5.18 -7.00 9.23
CA LYS A 49 -6.06 -7.57 10.28
C LYS A 49 -5.37 -8.70 11.03
N SER A 50 -4.58 -9.54 10.35
CA SER A 50 -3.78 -10.59 10.99
C SER A 50 -2.45 -10.07 11.52
N GLU A 51 -1.84 -9.10 10.85
CA GLU A 51 -0.53 -8.55 11.20
C GLU A 51 -0.55 -7.02 11.20
N PRO A 52 -1.13 -6.41 12.25
CA PRO A 52 -1.31 -4.97 12.32
C PRO A 52 0.02 -4.20 12.35
N ASP A 53 1.14 -4.84 12.71
CA ASP A 53 2.47 -4.21 12.77
C ASP A 53 3.35 -4.49 11.55
N ASN A 54 2.80 -5.10 10.50
CA ASN A 54 3.56 -5.38 9.29
C ASN A 54 3.92 -4.09 8.54
N VAL A 55 5.16 -3.64 8.72
CA VAL A 55 5.71 -2.41 8.12
C VAL A 55 5.68 -2.48 6.59
N GLN A 56 5.96 -3.64 6.00
CA GLN A 56 5.98 -3.82 4.54
C GLN A 56 4.59 -3.57 3.94
N VAL A 57 3.55 -4.08 4.58
CA VAL A 57 2.15 -3.93 4.14
C VAL A 57 1.65 -2.49 4.38
N LYS A 58 2.06 -1.85 5.49
CA LYS A 58 1.80 -0.42 5.71
C LYS A 58 2.44 0.47 4.64
N HIS A 59 3.67 0.16 4.22
CA HIS A 59 4.34 0.86 3.13
C HIS A 59 3.61 0.65 1.79
N LEU A 60 3.14 -0.57 1.52
CA LEU A 60 2.31 -0.84 0.35
C LEU A 60 1.02 -0.01 0.39
N LYS A 61 0.31 0.02 1.52
CA LYS A 61 -0.89 0.84 1.72
C LYS A 61 -0.67 2.31 1.37
N ALA A 62 0.38 2.92 1.93
CA ALA A 62 0.72 4.32 1.64
C ALA A 62 1.02 4.56 0.15
N ASN A 63 1.66 3.61 -0.53
CA ASN A 63 1.91 3.69 -1.97
C ASN A 63 0.60 3.60 -2.79
N VAL A 64 -0.33 2.72 -2.40
CA VAL A 64 -1.65 2.62 -3.06
C VAL A 64 -2.43 3.93 -2.88
N GLU A 65 -2.49 4.46 -1.65
CA GLU A 65 -3.17 5.73 -1.34
C GLU A 65 -2.57 6.91 -2.13
N LYS A 66 -1.24 6.95 -2.28
CA LYS A 66 -0.57 7.96 -3.12
C LYS A 66 -0.96 7.84 -4.60
N ASN A 67 -1.08 6.62 -5.13
CA ASN A 67 -1.49 6.40 -6.50
C ASN A 67 -2.97 6.76 -6.71
N MET A 68 -3.82 6.42 -5.76
CA MET A 68 -5.23 6.82 -5.74
C MET A 68 -5.38 8.35 -5.81
N GLN A 69 -4.63 9.10 -4.98
CA GLN A 69 -4.63 10.56 -5.01
C GLN A 69 -4.20 11.12 -6.38
N LYS A 70 -3.13 10.57 -6.96
CA LYS A 70 -2.63 10.99 -8.28
C LYS A 70 -3.64 10.76 -9.39
N ASP A 71 -4.37 9.66 -9.31
CA ASP A 71 -5.35 9.26 -10.33
C ASP A 71 -6.74 9.86 -10.06
N GLY A 72 -6.88 10.75 -9.08
CA GLY A 72 -8.14 11.41 -8.74
C GLY A 72 -9.15 10.50 -8.00
N PHE A 73 -8.74 9.30 -7.60
CA PHE A 73 -9.51 8.39 -6.76
C PHE A 73 -9.40 8.81 -5.29
N ILE A 74 -10.09 9.88 -4.91
CA ILE A 74 -10.17 10.31 -3.52
C ILE A 74 -11.36 9.59 -2.87
N GLY A 75 -11.12 8.37 -2.37
CA GLY A 75 -12.07 7.68 -1.49
C GLY A 75 -12.14 8.34 -0.11
N ALA A 76 -13.27 8.21 0.58
CA ALA A 76 -13.48 8.75 1.93
C ALA A 76 -12.38 8.34 2.95
N ALA A 77 -11.70 7.22 2.73
CA ALA A 77 -10.61 6.73 3.57
C ALA A 77 -9.34 7.62 3.54
N ILE A 78 -9.02 8.24 2.40
CA ILE A 78 -7.82 9.11 2.27
C ILE A 78 -8.06 10.49 2.91
N VAL A 79 -9.31 10.95 2.86
CA VAL A 79 -9.74 12.23 3.46
C VAL A 79 -9.65 12.19 4.98
N GLY A 80 -9.82 11.02 5.61
CA GLY A 80 -9.87 10.90 7.07
C GLY A 80 -8.53 11.03 7.82
N GLY A 81 -7.38 10.81 7.17
CA GLY A 81 -6.10 10.70 7.90
C GLY A 81 -4.90 11.45 7.31
N ALA A 82 -4.70 11.44 5.99
CA ALA A 82 -3.49 12.00 5.37
C ALA A 82 -3.73 13.35 4.65
N ALA A 83 -4.91 13.56 4.08
CA ALA A 83 -5.23 14.80 3.36
C ALA A 83 -5.39 16.03 4.27
N ALA A 84 -5.75 15.83 5.55
CA ALA A 84 -5.92 16.92 6.51
C ALA A 84 -4.63 17.72 6.73
N VAL A 85 -3.46 17.09 6.63
CA VAL A 85 -2.17 17.75 6.91
C VAL A 85 -1.76 18.71 5.78
N VAL A 86 -2.03 18.36 4.53
CA VAL A 86 -1.67 19.21 3.38
C VAL A 86 -2.75 20.27 3.10
N GLY A 87 -4.03 19.94 3.26
CA GLY A 87 -5.14 20.90 3.10
C GLY A 87 -5.29 21.89 4.26
N GLY A 88 -5.03 21.45 5.50
CA GLY A 88 -5.18 22.27 6.70
C GLY A 88 -4.23 23.46 6.75
N LEU A 89 -2.99 23.30 6.26
CA LEU A 89 -2.00 24.39 6.22
C LEU A 89 -2.38 25.49 5.23
N LEU A 90 -2.97 25.14 4.08
CA LEU A 90 -3.39 26.12 3.08
C LEU A 90 -4.64 26.91 3.55
N ILE A 91 -5.57 26.24 4.22
CA ILE A 91 -6.78 26.90 4.77
C ILE A 91 -6.40 27.82 5.94
N ALA A 92 -5.50 27.40 6.83
CA ALA A 92 -5.02 28.24 7.94
C ALA A 92 -4.27 29.49 7.44
N ALA A 93 -3.45 29.36 6.39
CA ALA A 93 -2.74 30.48 5.78
C ALA A 93 -3.67 31.49 5.08
N LEU A 94 -4.79 31.02 4.51
CA LEU A 94 -5.79 31.88 3.88
C LEU A 94 -6.74 32.53 4.90
N ALA A 95 -7.03 31.86 6.02
CA ALA A 95 -7.87 32.37 7.09
C ALA A 95 -7.15 33.41 7.98
N GLY A 96 -5.83 33.31 8.14
CA GLY A 96 -5.01 34.26 8.91
C GLY A 96 -4.70 35.58 8.20
N ARG A 97 -5.23 35.82 6.99
CA ARG A 97 -4.96 37.03 6.18
C ARG A 97 -6.15 38.00 6.11
N ARG A 98 -7.13 37.89 7.02
CA ARG A 98 -8.27 38.82 7.16
C ARG A 98 -8.16 39.63 8.44
#